data_AF-A0A1X0JB95-F1
#
_entry.id   AF-A0A1X0JB95-F1
#
_cell.length_a   1.000
_cell.length_b   1.000
_cell.length_c   1.000
_cell.angle_alpha   90.00
_cell.angle_beta   90.00
_cell.angle_gamma   90.00
#
_symmetry.space_group_name_H-M   'P 1'
#
loop_
_entity.id
_entity.type
_entity.pdbx_description
1 polymer ?
#
loop_
_entity_poly.entity_id
_entity_poly.type
_entity_poly.pdbx_seq_one_letter_code
_entity_poly.pdbx_strand_id
1 'polypeptide(L)'
;MYSFGKQLAALPRSQYGPWAVIAAGETETATAFARHIAANGINVVLAAHGGRADAYTLTMTAGVSVRTASPDVFTGELAAATDDIDVGLLVCITDEDAAGGRSAESDLNRMRTLYLTHRFGQRIANRGQGGVIMVRSLAAQGLSHHTQPRSADSTFTTGIRDGLHQQGVEVALLDDYVPHRPAMDADDLALMALARLGRRRHRHCLHDGDQPDRGTERRVN
;
A
#
# COMPACT_ATOMS: atom_id res chain seq x y z
N MET A 1 -21.10 0.53 -18.15
CA MET A 1 -22.04 0.18 -17.07
C MET A 1 -21.20 -0.39 -15.93
N TYR A 2 -20.75 0.46 -15.00
CA TYR A 2 -19.82 0.07 -13.94
C TYR A 2 -20.52 -0.88 -12.96
N SER A 3 -19.90 -2.04 -12.72
CA SER A 3 -20.41 -3.08 -11.83
C SER A 3 -20.33 -2.60 -10.37
N PHE A 4 -21.46 -2.09 -9.86
CA PHE A 4 -21.71 -1.88 -8.42
C PHE A 4 -21.94 -3.25 -7.76
N GLY A 5 -20.87 -4.02 -7.56
CA GLY A 5 -20.99 -5.37 -6.99
C GLY A 5 -19.73 -5.97 -6.37
N LYS A 6 -18.57 -5.30 -6.42
CA LYS A 6 -17.38 -5.79 -5.71
C LYS A 6 -17.44 -5.33 -4.24
N GLN A 7 -17.34 -6.29 -3.33
CA GLN A 7 -17.28 -6.08 -1.88
C GLN A 7 -16.13 -5.12 -1.56
N LEU A 8 -16.42 -4.01 -0.86
CA LEU A 8 -15.40 -3.05 -0.44
C LEU A 8 -14.48 -3.67 0.61
N ALA A 9 -13.18 -3.43 0.50
CA ALA A 9 -12.25 -3.74 1.58
C ALA A 9 -12.61 -2.90 2.80
N ALA A 10 -12.80 -3.52 3.96
CA ALA A 10 -13.07 -2.80 5.21
C ALA A 10 -11.77 -2.22 5.77
N LEU A 11 -11.59 -0.91 5.64
CA LEU A 11 -10.44 -0.17 6.15
C LEU A 11 -10.89 0.75 7.29
N PRO A 12 -10.73 0.35 8.55
CA PRO A 12 -11.09 1.20 9.68
C PRO A 12 -10.25 2.49 9.66
N ARG A 13 -10.92 3.63 9.43
CA ARG A 13 -10.30 4.97 9.45
C ARG A 13 -9.56 5.26 10.75
N SER A 14 -10.00 4.69 11.88
CA SER A 14 -9.28 4.80 13.16
C SER A 14 -7.85 4.25 13.05
N GLN A 15 -7.65 3.14 12.34
CA GLN A 15 -6.35 2.50 12.17
C GLN A 15 -5.50 3.17 11.08
N TYR A 16 -6.09 3.49 9.92
CA TYR A 16 -5.34 3.99 8.75
C TYR A 16 -5.37 5.51 8.57
N GLY A 17 -5.94 6.22 9.54
CA GLY A 17 -5.89 7.68 9.59
C GLY A 17 -6.87 8.36 8.65
N PRO A 18 -6.96 9.70 8.76
CA PRO A 18 -7.91 10.49 8.00
C PRO A 18 -7.51 10.68 6.53
N TRP A 19 -6.22 10.52 6.19
CA TRP A 19 -5.69 10.66 4.85
C TRP A 19 -4.81 9.47 4.43
N ALA A 20 -4.91 9.13 3.15
CA ALA A 20 -4.02 8.24 2.44
C ALA A 20 -3.27 8.98 1.33
N VAL A 21 -2.04 8.57 1.06
CA VAL A 21 -1.25 9.03 -0.10
C VAL A 21 -1.13 7.86 -1.07
N ILE A 22 -1.46 8.10 -2.35
CA ILE A 22 -1.33 7.12 -3.43
C ILE A 22 -0.38 7.71 -4.45
N ALA A 23 0.73 7.01 -4.70
CA ALA A 23 1.75 7.43 -5.65
C ALA A 23 1.97 6.35 -6.71
N ALA A 24 1.82 6.74 -7.98
CA ALA A 24 1.92 5.86 -9.14
C ALA A 24 2.44 6.64 -10.36
N GLY A 25 3.04 5.95 -11.32
CA GLY A 25 3.21 6.50 -12.66
C GLY A 25 1.88 6.48 -13.40
N GLU A 26 1.20 5.33 -13.41
CA GLU A 26 -0.08 5.16 -14.11
C GLU A 26 -1.33 5.57 -13.30
N THR A 27 -2.42 5.86 -14.02
CA THR A 27 -3.67 6.34 -13.43
C THR A 27 -4.63 5.20 -13.04
N GLU A 28 -4.71 4.11 -13.81
CA GLU A 28 -5.79 3.11 -13.65
C GLU A 28 -5.75 2.42 -12.28
N THR A 29 -4.61 1.83 -11.93
CA THR A 29 -4.41 1.18 -10.61
C THR A 29 -4.58 2.19 -9.48
N ALA A 30 -4.03 3.41 -9.63
CA ALA A 30 -4.12 4.45 -8.62
C ALA A 30 -5.59 4.87 -8.35
N THR A 31 -6.40 4.99 -9.40
CA THR A 31 -7.82 5.35 -9.31
C THR A 31 -8.65 4.25 -8.66
N ALA A 32 -8.35 2.97 -8.92
CA ALA A 32 -8.98 1.85 -8.21
C ALA A 32 -8.70 1.89 -6.70
N PHE A 33 -7.43 2.07 -6.29
CA PHE A 33 -7.08 2.25 -4.88
C PHE A 33 -7.78 3.45 -4.27
N ALA A 34 -7.77 4.60 -4.96
CA ALA A 34 -8.38 5.83 -4.48
C ALA A 34 -9.88 5.65 -4.23
N ARG A 35 -10.59 4.96 -5.12
CA ARG A 35 -12.02 4.66 -4.97
C ARG A 35 -12.29 3.77 -3.76
N HIS A 36 -11.55 2.68 -3.58
CA HIS A 36 -11.75 1.77 -2.46
C HIS A 36 -11.38 2.41 -1.10
N ILE A 37 -10.34 3.24 -1.06
CA ILE A 37 -9.94 3.99 0.14
C ILE A 37 -10.99 5.07 0.47
N ALA A 38 -11.43 5.84 -0.54
CA ALA A 38 -12.46 6.86 -0.39
C ALA A 38 -13.80 6.29 0.09
N ALA A 39 -14.18 5.10 -0.39
CA ALA A 39 -15.40 4.41 0.04
C ALA A 39 -15.39 4.03 1.54
N ASN A 40 -14.22 4.02 2.18
CA ASN A 40 -14.07 3.85 3.64
C ASN A 40 -14.02 5.19 4.39
N GLY A 41 -14.34 6.31 3.71
CA GLY A 41 -14.34 7.65 4.28
C GLY A 41 -12.95 8.19 4.56
N ILE A 42 -11.90 7.68 3.91
CA ILE A 42 -10.52 8.17 4.04
C ILE A 42 -10.25 9.15 2.89
N ASN A 43 -9.72 10.32 3.20
CA ASN A 43 -9.35 11.32 2.20
C ASN A 43 -8.10 10.88 1.43
N VAL A 44 -7.91 11.38 0.21
CA VAL A 44 -6.82 10.89 -0.67
C VAL A 44 -5.96 12.03 -1.18
N VAL A 45 -4.64 11.86 -1.14
CA VAL A 45 -3.70 12.61 -1.99
C VAL A 45 -3.27 11.69 -3.12
N LEU A 46 -3.60 12.07 -4.36
CA LEU A 46 -3.30 11.31 -5.57
C LEU A 46 -2.12 11.94 -6.31
N ALA A 47 -0.97 11.27 -6.26
CA ALA A 47 0.24 11.59 -7.00
C ALA A 47 0.39 10.64 -8.19
N ALA A 48 -0.36 10.91 -9.25
CA ALA A 48 -0.42 10.10 -10.47
C ALA A 48 -0.62 10.98 -11.71
N HIS A 49 -0.17 10.54 -12.89
CA HIS A 49 -0.47 11.24 -14.14
C HIS A 49 -1.99 11.36 -14.34
N GLY A 50 -2.48 12.51 -14.79
CA GLY A 50 -3.90 12.70 -15.10
C GLY A 50 -4.88 12.73 -13.91
N GLY A 51 -4.41 12.64 -12.66
CA GLY A 51 -5.24 12.44 -11.47
C GLY A 51 -6.29 13.52 -11.16
N ARG A 52 -6.32 14.65 -11.87
CA ARG A 52 -7.27 15.75 -11.64
C ARG A 52 -8.71 15.38 -11.98
N ALA A 53 -8.94 14.63 -13.05
CA ALA A 53 -10.29 14.20 -13.45
C ALA A 53 -10.86 13.17 -12.46
N ASP A 54 -10.02 12.25 -12.00
CA ASP A 54 -10.40 11.25 -11.00
C ASP A 54 -10.65 11.87 -9.63
N ALA A 55 -9.85 12.85 -9.22
CA ALA A 55 -10.06 13.59 -7.98
C ALA A 55 -11.44 14.27 -7.92
N TYR A 56 -11.87 14.90 -9.02
CA TYR A 56 -13.20 15.51 -9.10
C TYR A 56 -14.31 14.46 -8.95
N THR A 57 -14.20 13.36 -9.69
CA THR A 57 -15.19 12.27 -9.65
C THR A 57 -15.27 11.65 -8.26
N LEU A 58 -14.14 11.39 -7.62
CA LEU A 58 -14.07 10.82 -6.27
C LEU A 58 -14.65 11.76 -5.22
N THR A 59 -14.33 13.05 -5.30
CA THR A 59 -14.87 14.06 -4.37
C THR A 59 -16.39 14.09 -4.44
N MET A 60 -16.95 14.09 -5.66
CA MET A 60 -18.41 14.13 -5.87
C MET A 60 -19.12 12.83 -5.48
N THR A 61 -18.50 11.67 -5.69
CA THR A 61 -19.16 10.36 -5.51
C THR A 61 -18.98 9.77 -4.12
N ALA A 62 -17.84 10.00 -3.46
CA ALA A 62 -17.53 9.44 -2.15
C ALA A 62 -17.66 10.45 -0.99
N GLY A 63 -17.78 11.77 -1.28
CA GLY A 63 -17.91 12.80 -0.25
C GLY A 63 -16.65 13.00 0.61
N VAL A 64 -15.49 12.56 0.12
CA VAL A 64 -14.18 12.75 0.76
C VAL A 64 -13.42 13.90 0.10
N SER A 65 -12.42 14.42 0.79
CA SER A 65 -11.49 15.38 0.19
C SER A 65 -10.44 14.65 -0.64
N VAL A 66 -10.17 15.16 -1.85
CA VAL A 66 -9.08 14.67 -2.70
C VAL A 66 -8.14 15.82 -3.05
N ARG A 67 -6.84 15.63 -2.81
CA ARG A 67 -5.77 16.51 -3.29
C ARG A 67 -5.01 15.80 -4.40
N THR A 68 -4.48 16.56 -5.35
CA THR A 68 -3.61 16.03 -6.41
C THR A 68 -2.21 16.61 -6.25
N ALA A 69 -1.19 15.83 -6.57
CA ALA A 69 0.19 16.29 -6.66
C ALA A 69 0.87 15.68 -7.91
N SER A 70 1.99 16.24 -8.34
CA SER A 70 2.84 15.60 -9.35
C SER A 70 3.24 14.17 -8.95
N PRO A 71 3.25 13.22 -9.89
CA PRO A 71 3.83 11.89 -9.67
C PRO A 71 5.35 11.93 -9.50
N ASP A 72 6.02 13.02 -9.93
CA ASP A 72 7.41 13.28 -9.58
C ASP A 72 7.51 13.78 -8.12
N VAL A 73 7.72 12.82 -7.23
CA VAL A 73 7.79 13.03 -5.77
C VAL A 73 8.97 13.88 -5.33
N PHE A 74 9.96 14.11 -6.18
CA PHE A 74 11.18 14.85 -5.84
C PHE A 74 11.03 16.37 -6.01
N THR A 75 9.97 16.81 -6.68
CA THR A 75 9.67 18.25 -6.90
C THR A 75 9.26 19.01 -5.64
N GLY A 76 8.88 18.30 -4.57
CA GLY A 76 8.37 18.89 -3.34
C GLY A 76 6.87 19.23 -3.37
N GLU A 77 6.17 19.08 -4.49
CA GLU A 77 4.72 19.32 -4.54
C GLU A 77 3.96 18.36 -3.62
N LEU A 78 4.34 17.08 -3.63
CA LEU A 78 3.74 16.08 -2.73
C LEU A 78 4.00 16.41 -1.25
N ALA A 79 5.16 16.98 -0.94
CA ALA A 79 5.47 17.46 0.41
C ALA A 79 4.48 18.56 0.82
N ALA A 80 4.37 19.61 0.02
CA ALA A 80 3.47 20.72 0.29
C ALA A 80 2.00 20.27 0.39
N ALA A 81 1.58 19.30 -0.41
CA ALA A 81 0.22 18.75 -0.37
C ALA A 81 -0.07 17.88 0.86
N THR A 82 0.96 17.44 1.60
CA THR A 82 0.82 16.47 2.71
C THR A 82 1.33 16.97 4.07
N ASP A 83 2.04 18.10 4.13
CA ASP A 83 2.68 18.57 5.35
C ASP A 83 1.67 18.96 6.45
N ASP A 84 0.48 19.47 6.09
CA ASP A 84 -0.59 19.91 6.98
C ASP A 84 -1.61 18.82 7.36
N ILE A 85 -1.44 17.57 6.89
CA ILE A 85 -2.41 16.48 7.09
C ILE A 85 -1.82 15.25 7.78
N ASP A 86 -2.64 14.56 8.56
CA ASP A 86 -2.30 13.28 9.19
C ASP A 86 -2.48 12.12 8.21
N VAL A 87 -1.35 11.57 7.72
CA VAL A 87 -1.31 10.47 6.76
C VAL A 87 -1.08 9.15 7.50
N GLY A 88 -2.06 8.25 7.44
CA GLY A 88 -1.97 6.92 8.07
C GLY A 88 -1.89 5.75 7.08
N LEU A 89 -1.98 6.02 5.78
CA LEU A 89 -1.85 5.01 4.73
C LEU A 89 -1.03 5.55 3.56
N LEU A 90 -0.02 4.79 3.14
CA LEU A 90 0.72 5.03 1.91
C LEU A 90 0.50 3.87 0.95
N VAL A 91 0.24 4.16 -0.32
CA VAL A 91 0.20 3.19 -1.41
C VAL A 91 1.24 3.58 -2.45
N CYS A 92 2.27 2.74 -2.61
CA CYS A 92 3.29 2.87 -3.64
C CYS A 92 3.01 1.86 -4.74
N ILE A 93 2.67 2.36 -5.93
CA ILE A 93 2.50 1.55 -7.13
C ILE A 93 3.78 1.68 -7.96
N THR A 94 4.39 0.53 -8.26
CA THR A 94 5.57 0.43 -9.12
C THR A 94 5.14 -0.06 -10.49
N ASP A 95 5.47 0.72 -11.52
CA ASP A 95 5.17 0.43 -12.91
C ASP A 95 6.43 -0.07 -13.62
N GLU A 96 6.37 -1.21 -14.32
CA GLU A 96 7.40 -1.60 -15.27
C GLU A 96 6.84 -1.38 -16.68
N ASP A 97 7.57 -0.63 -17.48
CA ASP A 97 7.10 -0.21 -18.80
C ASP A 97 7.09 -1.37 -19.81
N ALA A 98 6.06 -1.41 -20.66
CA ALA A 98 5.82 -2.40 -21.72
C ALA A 98 6.92 -2.52 -22.77
N ALA A 99 7.69 -1.46 -22.92
CA ALA A 99 8.57 -1.28 -24.06
C ALA A 99 10.03 -1.62 -23.74
N GLY A 100 10.29 -2.73 -23.02
CA GLY A 100 11.62 -3.37 -22.96
C GLY A 100 12.83 -2.45 -22.71
N GLY A 101 12.64 -1.31 -22.05
CA GLY A 101 13.55 -0.18 -22.15
C GLY A 101 13.97 0.39 -20.80
N ARG A 102 15.26 0.23 -20.50
CA ARG A 102 16.10 1.10 -19.63
C ARG A 102 16.06 0.85 -18.11
N SER A 103 17.22 0.43 -17.58
CA SER A 103 17.57 0.36 -16.14
C SER A 103 17.19 1.61 -15.34
N ALA A 104 17.25 2.80 -15.96
CA ALA A 104 17.03 4.08 -15.32
C ALA A 104 15.60 4.26 -14.75
N GLU A 105 14.59 3.64 -15.36
CA GLU A 105 13.20 3.76 -14.92
C GLU A 105 12.89 2.83 -13.73
N SER A 106 13.48 1.64 -13.75
CA SER A 106 13.51 0.74 -12.59
C SER A 106 14.20 1.39 -11.38
N ASP A 107 15.32 2.09 -11.60
CA ASP A 107 16.02 2.83 -10.56
C ASP A 107 15.18 4.01 -10.04
N LEU A 108 14.50 4.75 -10.93
CA LEU A 108 13.60 5.84 -10.53
C LEU A 108 12.45 5.33 -9.66
N ASN A 109 11.85 4.19 -10.00
CA ASN A 109 10.80 3.55 -9.20
C ASN A 109 11.30 3.11 -7.82
N ARG A 110 12.51 2.54 -7.73
CA ARG A 110 13.14 2.20 -6.46
C ARG A 110 13.38 3.46 -5.63
N MET A 111 13.94 4.51 -6.23
CA MET A 111 14.19 5.78 -5.55
C MET A 111 12.89 6.44 -5.07
N ARG A 112 11.83 6.42 -5.89
CA ARG A 112 10.49 6.91 -5.52
C ARG A 112 9.95 6.12 -4.32
N THR A 113 10.00 4.80 -4.37
CA THR A 113 9.54 3.92 -3.30
C THR A 113 10.32 4.16 -2.01
N LEU A 114 11.65 4.25 -2.08
CA LEU A 114 12.50 4.53 -0.92
C LEU A 114 12.20 5.90 -0.31
N TYR A 115 12.06 6.94 -1.15
CA TYR A 115 11.75 8.30 -0.70
C TYR A 115 10.40 8.34 0.03
N LEU A 116 9.36 7.77 -0.58
CA LEU A 116 8.00 7.76 -0.03
C LEU A 116 7.93 6.96 1.26
N THR A 117 8.51 5.76 1.28
CA THR A 117 8.49 4.87 2.45
C THR A 117 9.31 5.42 3.59
N HIS A 118 10.44 6.09 3.32
CA HIS A 118 11.18 6.82 4.34
C HIS A 118 10.33 7.97 4.92
N ARG A 119 9.78 8.84 4.06
CA ARG A 119 9.01 10.02 4.50
C ARG A 119 7.74 9.66 5.26
N PHE A 120 6.87 8.85 4.66
CA PHE A 120 5.57 8.52 5.24
C PHE A 120 5.67 7.37 6.24
N GLY A 121 6.64 6.46 6.10
CA GLY A 121 6.89 5.42 7.10
C GLY A 121 7.20 6.02 8.47
N GLN A 122 8.06 7.03 8.53
CA GLN A 122 8.34 7.76 9.78
C GLN A 122 7.09 8.44 10.35
N ARG A 123 6.27 9.10 9.50
CA ARG A 123 5.02 9.75 9.94
C ARG A 123 4.02 8.73 10.49
N ILE A 124 3.85 7.59 9.81
CA ILE A 124 2.95 6.51 10.23
C ILE A 124 3.46 5.84 11.50
N ALA A 125 4.77 5.63 11.64
CA ALA A 125 5.39 5.11 12.86
C ALA A 125 5.16 6.06 14.05
N ASN A 126 5.36 7.37 13.86
CA ASN A 126 5.11 8.38 14.89
C ASN A 126 3.64 8.44 15.31
N ARG A 127 2.71 8.17 14.38
CA ARG A 127 1.28 8.02 14.66
C ARG A 127 0.96 6.74 15.47
N GLY A 128 1.86 5.76 15.48
CA GLY A 128 1.74 4.49 16.21
C GLY A 128 0.81 3.46 15.57
N GLN A 129 0.13 3.81 14.48
CA GLN A 129 -0.74 2.92 13.72
C GLN A 129 -0.91 3.44 12.29
N GLY A 130 -1.12 2.51 11.36
CA GLY A 130 -1.30 2.78 9.94
C GLY A 130 -0.56 1.74 9.11
N GLY A 131 -0.45 1.97 7.81
CA GLY A 131 0.22 0.99 6.96
C GLY A 131 0.76 1.53 5.64
N VAL A 132 1.57 0.69 5.02
CA VAL A 132 2.19 0.90 3.72
C VAL A 132 1.83 -0.26 2.82
N ILE A 133 1.32 0.04 1.63
CA ILE A 133 1.12 -0.94 0.56
C ILE A 133 2.18 -0.67 -0.50
N MET A 134 2.92 -1.71 -0.87
CA MET A 134 3.81 -1.70 -2.02
C MET A 134 3.30 -2.75 -3.01
N VAL A 135 2.95 -2.31 -4.21
CA VAL A 135 2.36 -3.16 -5.25
C VAL A 135 3.02 -2.92 -6.60
N ARG A 136 3.21 -3.99 -7.36
CA ARG A 136 3.59 -3.91 -8.77
C ARG A 136 2.32 -3.83 -9.63
N SER A 137 2.22 -2.87 -10.55
CA SER A 137 1.02 -2.65 -11.35
C SER A 137 0.68 -3.82 -12.28
N LEU A 138 -0.56 -3.87 -12.74
CA LEU A 138 -1.01 -4.93 -13.66
C LEU A 138 -0.42 -4.79 -15.06
N ALA A 139 -0.17 -3.57 -15.53
CA ALA A 139 0.57 -3.34 -16.77
C ALA A 139 1.93 -4.06 -16.71
N ALA A 140 2.70 -3.82 -15.63
CA ALA A 140 3.97 -4.49 -15.36
C ALA A 140 3.85 -6.04 -15.31
N GLN A 141 2.70 -6.57 -14.90
CA GLN A 141 2.44 -8.01 -14.81
C GLN A 141 2.05 -8.64 -16.16
N GLY A 142 1.21 -7.96 -16.95
CA GLY A 142 0.73 -8.47 -18.26
C GLY A 142 1.84 -8.59 -19.32
N LEU A 143 2.91 -7.80 -19.16
CA LEU A 143 4.10 -7.85 -20.02
C LEU A 143 5.07 -8.96 -19.62
N SER A 144 4.92 -9.46 -18.39
CA SER A 144 5.78 -10.47 -17.77
C SER A 144 5.01 -11.75 -17.44
N HIS A 145 3.99 -12.11 -18.23
CA HIS A 145 3.31 -13.42 -18.11
C HIS A 145 4.29 -14.62 -18.13
N HIS A 146 5.57 -14.40 -18.51
CA HIS A 146 6.65 -15.39 -18.48
C HIS A 146 7.91 -14.99 -17.70
N THR A 147 7.90 -13.88 -16.95
CA THR A 147 9.08 -13.41 -16.22
C THR A 147 8.82 -13.45 -14.73
N GLN A 148 9.58 -14.28 -14.00
CA GLN A 148 9.60 -14.26 -12.54
C GLN A 148 9.89 -12.83 -12.05
N PRO A 149 9.35 -12.41 -10.89
CA PRO A 149 9.77 -11.16 -10.26
C PRO A 149 11.30 -11.18 -10.17
N ARG A 150 11.95 -10.11 -10.66
CA ARG A 150 13.41 -10.01 -10.57
C ARG A 150 13.78 -10.06 -9.09
N SER A 151 14.64 -11.01 -8.69
CA SER A 151 14.98 -11.25 -7.28
C SER A 151 15.48 -9.99 -6.57
N ALA A 152 16.10 -9.06 -7.30
CA ALA A 152 16.57 -7.79 -6.78
C ALA A 152 15.44 -6.86 -6.31
N ASP A 153 14.33 -6.76 -7.05
CA ASP A 153 13.20 -5.91 -6.68
C ASP A 153 12.47 -6.45 -5.46
N SER A 154 12.30 -7.78 -5.40
CA SER A 154 11.72 -8.45 -4.24
C SER A 154 12.59 -8.32 -2.98
N THR A 155 13.92 -8.36 -3.12
CA THR A 155 14.84 -8.14 -1.99
C THR A 155 14.78 -6.70 -1.50
N PHE A 156 14.71 -5.73 -2.43
CA PHE A 156 14.63 -4.31 -2.12
C PHE A 156 13.38 -3.94 -1.31
N THR A 157 12.20 -4.31 -1.81
CA THR A 157 10.92 -4.07 -1.12
C THR A 157 10.80 -4.85 0.19
N THR A 158 11.37 -6.07 0.25
CA THR A 158 11.48 -6.86 1.49
C THR A 158 12.32 -6.15 2.54
N GLY A 159 13.46 -5.57 2.17
CA GLY A 159 14.29 -4.78 3.09
C GLY A 159 13.55 -3.58 3.65
N ILE A 160 12.83 -2.84 2.80
CA ILE A 160 11.96 -1.71 3.23
C ILE A 160 10.88 -2.20 4.19
N ARG A 161 10.19 -3.28 3.84
CA ARG A 161 9.15 -3.89 4.66
C ARG A 161 9.65 -4.23 6.05
N ASP A 162 10.81 -4.87 6.14
CA ASP A 162 11.37 -5.32 7.42
C ASP A 162 11.78 -4.13 8.30
N GLY A 163 12.34 -3.06 7.71
CA GLY A 163 12.61 -1.81 8.42
C GLY A 163 11.35 -1.11 8.94
N LEU A 164 10.30 -1.03 8.13
CA LEU A 164 9.00 -0.47 8.53
C LEU A 164 8.33 -1.30 9.64
N HIS A 165 8.41 -2.64 9.55
CA HIS A 165 7.90 -3.52 10.60
C HIS A 165 8.60 -3.32 11.94
N GLN A 166 9.92 -3.10 11.94
CA GLN A 166 10.66 -2.79 13.17
C GLN A 166 10.20 -1.48 13.82
N GLN A 167 9.62 -0.57 13.03
CA GLN A 167 9.02 0.68 13.50
C GLN A 167 7.52 0.55 13.84
N GLY A 168 6.95 -0.66 13.79
CA GLY A 168 5.55 -0.92 14.11
C GLY A 168 4.56 -0.55 13.00
N VAL A 169 5.04 -0.28 11.79
CA VAL A 169 4.19 0.04 10.63
C VAL A 169 3.73 -1.25 9.96
N GLU A 170 2.42 -1.38 9.68
CA GLU A 170 1.90 -2.53 8.95
C GLU A 170 2.25 -2.44 7.46
N VAL A 171 2.76 -3.52 6.87
CA VAL A 171 3.15 -3.51 5.46
C VAL A 171 2.49 -4.64 4.69
N ALA A 172 1.81 -4.29 3.59
CA ALA A 172 1.34 -5.25 2.59
C ALA A 172 2.21 -5.16 1.34
N LEU A 173 2.86 -6.26 1.01
CA LEU A 173 3.73 -6.37 -0.16
C LEU A 173 3.06 -7.28 -1.21
N LEU A 174 2.96 -6.79 -2.44
CA LEU A 174 2.37 -7.46 -3.60
C LEU A 174 3.24 -7.24 -4.84
N ASP A 175 4.49 -7.69 -4.77
CA ASP A 175 5.51 -7.56 -5.82
C ASP A 175 5.81 -8.90 -6.52
N ASP A 176 5.58 -10.03 -5.84
CA ASP A 176 5.76 -11.39 -6.33
C ASP A 176 4.44 -12.05 -6.79
N TYR A 177 3.33 -11.33 -6.72
CA TYR A 177 2.02 -11.87 -7.04
C TYR A 177 1.93 -12.20 -8.53
N VAL A 178 1.74 -13.48 -8.84
CA VAL A 178 1.36 -13.96 -10.17
C VAL A 178 -0.16 -14.15 -10.16
N PRO A 179 -0.91 -13.42 -11.00
CA PRO A 179 -2.36 -13.63 -11.12
C PRO A 179 -2.64 -15.08 -11.54
N HIS A 180 -3.17 -15.88 -10.62
CA HIS A 180 -3.65 -17.22 -10.95
C HIS A 180 -4.98 -17.20 -11.73
N ARG A 181 -5.57 -16.00 -11.89
CA ARG A 181 -6.84 -15.79 -12.61
C ARG A 181 -6.59 -14.90 -13.84
N PRO A 182 -6.96 -15.34 -15.05
CA PRO A 182 -6.70 -14.61 -16.30
C PRO A 182 -7.55 -13.33 -16.50
N ALA A 183 -8.20 -12.80 -15.46
CA ALA A 183 -9.13 -11.68 -15.56
C ALA A 183 -9.05 -10.71 -14.36
N MET A 184 -7.90 -10.60 -13.71
CA MET A 184 -7.72 -9.68 -12.58
C MET A 184 -7.58 -8.25 -13.10
N ASP A 185 -8.47 -7.35 -12.68
CA ASP A 185 -8.43 -5.93 -13.01
C ASP A 185 -7.84 -5.07 -11.87
N ALA A 186 -7.70 -3.76 -12.11
CA ALA A 186 -7.16 -2.80 -11.14
C ALA A 186 -7.92 -2.81 -9.80
N ASP A 187 -9.24 -3.06 -9.83
CA ASP A 187 -10.06 -3.14 -8.64
C ASP A 187 -9.81 -4.42 -7.84
N ASP A 188 -9.65 -5.55 -8.52
CA ASP A 188 -9.29 -6.80 -7.86
C ASP A 188 -7.92 -6.70 -7.19
N LEU A 189 -6.95 -6.06 -7.85
CA LEU A 189 -5.63 -5.80 -7.27
C LEU A 189 -5.73 -4.91 -6.03
N ALA A 190 -6.46 -3.79 -6.13
CA ALA A 190 -6.66 -2.87 -5.03
C ALA A 190 -7.34 -3.55 -3.83
N LEU A 191 -8.44 -4.27 -4.06
CA LEU A 191 -9.15 -5.02 -3.01
C LEU A 191 -8.27 -6.07 -2.36
N MET A 192 -7.52 -6.84 -3.16
CA MET A 192 -6.63 -7.86 -2.65
C MET A 192 -5.51 -7.25 -1.80
N ALA A 193 -4.95 -6.11 -2.21
CA ALA A 193 -3.90 -5.40 -1.47
C ALA A 193 -4.43 -4.83 -0.15
N LEU A 194 -5.56 -4.13 -0.19
CA LEU A 194 -6.19 -3.54 0.99
C LEU A 194 -6.60 -4.63 2.00
N ALA A 195 -7.12 -5.77 1.53
CA ALA A 195 -7.52 -6.89 2.37
C ALA A 195 -6.35 -7.63 3.05
N ARG A 196 -5.09 -7.37 2.65
CA ARG A 196 -3.91 -7.89 3.35
C ARG A 196 -3.57 -7.09 4.61
N LEU A 197 -4.00 -5.83 4.68
CA LEU A 197 -3.90 -5.02 5.88
C LEU A 197 -4.88 -5.54 6.95
N GLY A 198 -4.58 -5.34 8.23
CA GLY A 198 -5.37 -5.80 9.38
C GLY A 198 -5.20 -7.29 9.74
N ARG A 199 -4.53 -8.11 8.92
CA ARG A 199 -4.43 -9.57 9.15
C ARG A 199 -3.48 -9.97 10.28
N ARG A 200 -2.55 -9.11 10.69
CA ARG A 200 -1.56 -9.46 11.73
C ARG A 200 -2.08 -9.39 13.17
N ARG A 201 -3.10 -8.57 13.48
CA ARG A 201 -3.59 -8.47 14.86
C ARG A 201 -4.29 -9.73 15.37
N HIS A 202 -4.84 -10.57 14.49
CA HIS A 202 -5.44 -11.85 14.89
C HIS A 202 -4.43 -12.96 15.26
N ARG A 203 -3.16 -12.87 14.83
CA ARG A 203 -2.14 -13.87 15.19
C ARG A 203 -1.44 -13.59 16.53
N HIS A 204 -1.55 -12.37 17.06
CA HIS A 204 -0.98 -11.98 18.35
C HIS A 204 -2.00 -11.94 19.50
N CYS A 205 -3.16 -12.59 19.34
CA CYS A 205 -3.87 -13.15 20.49
C CYS A 205 -3.04 -14.35 21.02
N LEU A 206 -1.96 -14.03 21.75
CA LEU A 206 -1.34 -14.99 22.66
C LEU A 206 -2.47 -15.54 23.53
N HIS A 207 -2.69 -16.85 23.47
CA HIS A 207 -3.41 -17.52 24.54
C HIS A 207 -2.57 -17.33 25.79
N ASP A 208 -3.02 -16.43 26.66
CA ASP A 208 -2.59 -16.36 28.05
C ASP A 208 -3.11 -17.64 28.73
N GLY A 209 -2.33 -18.71 28.64
CA GLY A 209 -2.80 -20.03 29.04
C GLY A 209 -1.78 -21.17 28.98
N ASP A 210 -0.48 -20.87 28.87
CA ASP A 210 0.55 -21.90 29.03
C ASP A 210 1.66 -21.38 29.95
N GLN A 211 1.30 -21.23 31.24
CA GLN A 211 2.29 -21.21 32.30
C GLN A 211 2.78 -22.65 32.51
N PRO A 212 4.08 -22.95 32.33
CA PRO A 212 4.61 -24.23 32.74
C PRO A 212 4.59 -24.28 34.28
N ASP A 213 3.78 -25.19 34.81
CA ASP A 213 3.60 -25.49 36.22
C ASP A 213 4.96 -25.70 36.91
N ARG A 214 5.38 -24.69 37.69
CA ARG A 214 6.55 -24.76 38.57
C ARG A 214 6.09 -25.19 39.96
N GLY A 215 6.32 -26.47 40.26
CA GLY A 215 6.26 -27.02 41.61
C GLY A 215 5.68 -28.43 41.57
N THR A 216 6.40 -29.49 41.88
CA THR A 216 6.76 -29.78 43.27
C THR A 216 7.91 -30.79 43.29
N GLU A 217 9.02 -30.41 43.92
CA GLU A 217 10.05 -31.34 44.37
C GLU A 217 9.43 -32.36 45.33
N ARG A 218 9.49 -33.66 45.02
CA ARG A 218 9.33 -34.73 46.00
C ARG A 218 10.70 -35.31 46.34
N ARG A 219 11.26 -34.89 47.47
CA ARG A 219 12.19 -35.69 48.28
C ARG A 219 11.39 -36.61 49.18
N VAL A 220 11.51 -37.93 49.00
CA VAL A 220 11.49 -39.06 49.97
C VAL A 220 11.84 -40.29 49.08
N ASN A 221 12.89 -41.07 49.23
CA ASN A 221 13.59 -41.65 50.38
C ASN A 221 15.07 -41.84 50.03
#